data_AF-A0A170VK17-F1
#
_entry.id   AF-A0A170VK17-F1
#
_cell.length_a   1.000
_cell.length_b   1.000
_cell.length_c   1.000
_cell.angle_alpha   90.00
_cell.angle_beta   90.00
_cell.angle_gamma   90.00
#
_symmetry.space_group_name_H-M   'P 1'
#
loop_
_entity.id
_entity.type
_entity.pdbx_description
1 polymer ?
#
loop_
_entity_poly.entity_id
_entity_poly.type
_entity_poly.pdbx_seq_one_letter_code
_entity_poly.pdbx_strand_id
1 'polypeptide(L)'
;HLLELGYVKMSNLLPNQIYKEVLQPTEIHNNMPIDRKRALRVFCREKAPVGGISVKEHFEINLVPLTIGLTKKFYNKMLKFCFPERETEEG
;
A
#
# COMPACT_ATOMS: atom_id res chain seq x y z
N HIS A 1 17.90 1.55 5.72
CA HIS A 1 16.70 0.73 5.97
C HIS A 1 16.24 0.06 4.69
N LEU A 2 15.87 -1.22 4.77
CA LEU A 2 15.30 -1.99 3.67
C LEU A 2 14.09 -2.76 4.19
N LEU A 3 12.96 -2.66 3.49
CA LEU A 3 11.75 -3.44 3.72
C LEU A 3 11.36 -4.10 2.40
N GLU A 4 11.11 -5.41 2.41
CA GLU A 4 10.68 -6.15 1.23
C GLU A 4 9.47 -7.02 1.58
N LEU A 5 8.48 -7.04 0.69
CA LEU A 5 7.29 -7.86 0.79
C LEU A 5 7.16 -8.66 -0.51
N GLY A 6 7.17 -10.00 -0.39
CA GLY A 6 7.08 -10.90 -1.53
C GLY A 6 5.73 -10.81 -2.23
N TYR A 7 4.65 -10.83 -1.45
CA TYR A 7 3.27 -10.85 -1.95
C TYR A 7 2.36 -10.13 -0.96
N VAL A 8 1.33 -9.45 -1.46
CA VAL A 8 0.29 -8.81 -0.64
C VAL A 8 -1.07 -9.15 -1.22
N LYS A 9 -2.01 -9.52 -0.36
CA LYS A 9 -3.40 -9.69 -0.74
C LYS A 9 -4.29 -9.20 0.38
N MET A 10 -5.30 -8.42 0.04
CA MET A 10 -6.30 -7.92 0.97
C MET A 10 -7.68 -8.24 0.43
N SER A 11 -8.45 -9.00 1.20
CA SER A 11 -9.80 -9.41 0.85
C SER A 11 -10.85 -8.54 1.53
N ASN A 12 -11.94 -8.28 0.83
CA ASN A 12 -13.08 -7.53 1.32
C ASN A 12 -14.07 -8.46 2.03
N LEU A 13 -14.10 -8.38 3.36
CA LEU A 13 -14.99 -9.20 4.19
C LEU A 13 -16.37 -8.56 4.43
N LEU A 14 -16.66 -7.41 3.82
CA LEU A 14 -17.99 -6.82 3.94
C LEU A 14 -19.02 -7.65 3.15
N PRO A 15 -20.26 -7.79 3.67
CA PRO A 15 -21.30 -8.53 2.98
C PRO A 15 -21.71 -7.82 1.67
N ASN A 16 -22.09 -8.62 0.68
CA ASN A 16 -22.67 -8.19 -0.59
C ASN A 16 -21.82 -7.15 -1.36
N GLN A 17 -20.49 -7.28 -1.32
CA GLN A 17 -19.60 -6.42 -2.11
C GLN A 17 -19.31 -7.02 -3.49
N ILE A 18 -19.26 -6.13 -4.49
CA ILE A 18 -18.90 -6.45 -5.88
C ILE A 18 -17.44 -6.85 -6.03
N TYR A 19 -16.55 -6.22 -5.26
CA TYR A 19 -15.12 -6.55 -5.23
C TYR A 19 -14.85 -7.38 -3.97
N LYS A 20 -14.48 -8.66 -4.19
CA LYS A 20 -14.06 -9.59 -3.13
C LYS A 20 -12.60 -9.38 -2.74
N GLU A 21 -11.78 -8.90 -3.67
CA GLU A 21 -10.39 -8.55 -3.43
C GLU A 21 -10.23 -7.04 -3.53
N VAL A 22 -9.52 -6.45 -2.58
CA VAL A 22 -9.27 -5.01 -2.51
C VAL A 22 -7.89 -4.66 -3.02
N LEU A 23 -6.88 -5.45 -2.68
CA LEU A 23 -5.50 -5.21 -3.07
C LEU A 23 -4.83 -6.54 -3.40
N GLN A 24 -4.23 -6.65 -4.57
CA GLN A 24 -3.38 -7.78 -4.95
C GLN A 24 -2.48 -7.37 -6.10
N PRO A 25 -1.33 -8.03 -6.32
CA PRO A 25 -0.60 -7.93 -7.58
C PRO A 25 -1.55 -8.18 -8.75
N THR A 26 -1.52 -7.31 -9.75
CA THR A 26 -2.24 -7.54 -11.01
C THR A 26 -1.71 -8.81 -11.63
N GLU A 27 -2.59 -9.68 -12.15
CA GLU A 27 -2.14 -10.84 -12.91
C GLU A 27 -1.42 -10.38 -14.17
N ILE A 28 -0.13 -10.68 -14.25
CA ILE A 28 0.72 -10.22 -15.34
C ILE A 28 0.99 -11.39 -16.28
N HIS A 29 0.78 -11.21 -17.59
CA HIS A 29 1.16 -12.20 -18.60
C HIS A 29 2.68 -12.48 -18.57
N ASN A 30 3.08 -13.70 -18.95
CA ASN A 30 4.45 -14.21 -18.83
C ASN A 30 5.54 -13.37 -19.53
N ASN A 31 5.18 -12.42 -20.41
CA ASN A 31 6.12 -11.60 -21.18
C ASN A 31 6.47 -10.22 -20.57
N MET A 32 6.01 -9.88 -19.37
CA MET A 32 6.34 -8.56 -18.77
C MET A 32 7.64 -8.62 -17.96
N PRO A 33 8.61 -7.70 -18.19
CA PRO A 33 9.92 -7.71 -17.53
C PRO A 33 9.84 -7.14 -16.12
N ILE A 34 9.06 -7.77 -15.24
CA ILE A 34 8.88 -7.36 -13.85
C ILE A 34 9.50 -8.43 -12.94
N ASP A 35 10.26 -7.99 -11.94
CA ASP A 35 10.74 -8.88 -10.89
C ASP A 35 9.56 -9.34 -10.01
N ARG A 36 9.01 -10.50 -10.36
CA ARG A 36 7.84 -11.10 -9.69
C ARG A 36 8.12 -11.57 -8.27
N LYS A 37 9.37 -11.53 -7.80
CA LYS A 37 9.74 -12.05 -6.47
C LYS A 37 9.37 -11.11 -5.32
N ARG A 38 9.11 -9.83 -5.59
CA ARG A 38 8.86 -8.80 -4.57
C ARG A 38 7.74 -7.86 -5.01
N ALA A 39 6.57 -7.96 -4.37
CA ALA A 39 5.45 -7.06 -4.59
C ALA A 39 5.73 -5.61 -4.16
N LEU A 40 6.52 -5.43 -3.09
CA LEU A 40 6.95 -4.12 -2.59
C LEU A 40 8.40 -4.20 -2.11
N ARG A 41 9.19 -3.18 -2.45
CA ARG A 41 10.51 -2.94 -1.86
C ARG A 41 10.65 -1.46 -1.53
N VAL A 42 10.85 -1.14 -0.26
CA VAL A 42 11.17 0.20 0.22
C VAL A 42 12.62 0.22 0.65
N PHE A 43 13.41 1.07 0.02
CA PHE A 43 14.80 1.32 0.37
C PHE A 43 14.98 2.77 0.81
N CYS A 44 15.64 2.96 1.94
CA CYS A 44 15.91 4.27 2.49
C CYS A 44 17.36 4.32 2.98
N ARG A 45 18.13 5.30 2.51
CA ARG A 45 19.48 5.61 2.99
C ARG A 45 19.47 6.97 3.66
N GLU A 46 20.00 6.98 4.88
CA GLU A 46 20.23 8.18 5.65
C GLU A 46 21.67 8.66 5.48
N LYS A 47 21.85 9.96 5.57
CA LYS A 47 23.15 10.61 5.74
C LYS A 47 23.28 11.14 7.16
N ALA A 48 24.51 11.48 7.55
CA ALA A 48 24.76 12.17 8.81
C ALA A 48 23.85 13.41 8.91
N PRO A 49 23.21 13.65 10.07
CA PRO A 49 22.39 14.84 10.28
C PRO A 49 23.18 16.13 10.04
N VAL A 50 22.53 17.16 9.51
CA VAL A 50 23.13 18.49 9.32
C VAL A 50 22.40 19.46 10.23
N GLY A 51 23.12 20.05 11.20
CA GLY A 51 22.51 20.96 12.18
C GLY A 51 21.42 20.30 13.04
N GLY A 52 21.51 18.99 13.29
CA GLY A 52 20.50 18.22 14.02
C GLY A 52 19.30 17.76 13.17
N ILE A 53 19.23 18.15 11.90
CA ILE A 53 18.18 17.75 10.98
C ILE A 53 18.58 16.44 10.30
N SER A 54 17.73 15.42 10.40
CA SER A 54 17.95 14.13 9.74
C SER A 54 17.88 14.27 8.22
N VAL A 55 18.87 13.73 7.51
CA VAL A 55 18.94 13.80 6.04
C VAL A 55 18.65 12.44 5.43
N LYS A 56 17.60 12.35 4.61
CA LYS A 56 17.36 11.19 3.74
C LYS A 56 18.06 11.43 2.41
N GLU A 57 19.13 10.68 2.15
CA GLU A 57 19.89 10.80 0.90
C GLU A 57 19.19 10.08 -0.24
N HIS A 58 18.62 8.90 0.03
CA HIS A 58 17.95 8.11 -0.98
C HIS A 58 16.70 7.47 -0.40
N PHE A 59 15.57 7.64 -1.07
CA PHE A 59 14.31 7.01 -0.72
C PHE A 59 13.65 6.47 -1.99
N GLU A 60 13.59 5.15 -2.10
CA GLU A 60 13.16 4.44 -3.30
C GLU A 60 12.06 3.45 -2.93
N ILE A 61 10.99 3.46 -3.71
CA ILE A 61 9.89 2.51 -3.58
C ILE A 61 9.73 1.81 -4.94
N ASN A 62 9.89 0.49 -4.93
CA ASN A 62 9.54 -0.35 -6.07
C ASN A 62 8.26 -1.12 -5.76
N LEU A 63 7.33 -1.07 -6.69
CA LEU A 63 6.03 -1.73 -6.60
C LEU A 63 5.76 -2.45 -7.90
N VAL A 64 5.28 -3.69 -7.80
CA VAL A 64 4.66 -4.36 -8.96
C VAL A 64 3.31 -3.69 -9.25
N PRO A 65 2.79 -3.80 -10.48
CA PRO A 65 1.41 -3.40 -10.77
C PRO A 65 0.43 -4.05 -9.80
N LEU A 66 -0.44 -3.24 -9.19
CA LEU A 66 -1.45 -3.70 -8.24
C LEU A 66 -2.85 -3.48 -8.82
N THR A 67 -3.72 -4.47 -8.63
CA THR A 67 -5.15 -4.34 -8.88
C THR A 67 -5.83 -3.91 -7.59
N ILE A 68 -6.61 -2.82 -7.68
CA ILE A 68 -7.30 -2.21 -6.54
C ILE A 68 -8.82 -2.26 -6.76
N GLY A 69 -9.52 -3.01 -5.92
CA GLY A 69 -10.98 -3.13 -5.92
C GLY A 69 -11.62 -2.33 -4.80
N LEU A 70 -12.10 -1.11 -5.09
CA LEU A 70 -12.65 -0.21 -4.08
C LEU A 70 -14.12 0.14 -4.32
N THR A 71 -14.87 0.24 -3.22
CA THR A 71 -16.22 0.81 -3.18
C THR A 71 -16.27 1.91 -2.13
N LYS A 72 -17.19 2.88 -2.28
CA LYS A 72 -17.42 3.92 -1.25
C LYS A 72 -17.69 3.31 0.14
N LYS A 73 -18.46 2.23 0.18
CA LYS A 73 -18.77 1.51 1.43
C LYS A 73 -17.52 0.93 2.10
N PHE A 74 -16.64 0.28 1.32
CA PHE A 74 -15.37 -0.23 1.83
C PHE A 74 -14.46 0.91 2.30
N TYR A 75 -14.33 1.96 1.49
CA TYR A 75 -13.53 3.15 1.83
C TYR A 75 -13.99 3.79 3.14
N ASN A 76 -15.29 4.04 3.32
CA ASN A 76 -15.84 4.61 4.55
C ASN A 76 -15.56 3.71 5.77
N LYS A 77 -15.68 2.39 5.61
CA LYS A 77 -15.35 1.44 6.68
C LYS A 77 -13.87 1.49 7.06
N MET A 78 -12.98 1.56 6.07
CA MET A 78 -11.54 1.70 6.29
C MET A 78 -11.17 3.03 6.93
N LEU A 79 -11.77 4.14 6.48
CA LEU A 79 -11.55 5.44 7.11
C LEU A 79 -11.96 5.41 8.58
N LYS A 80 -13.14 4.90 8.91
CA LYS A 80 -13.59 4.76 10.30
C LYS A 80 -12.65 3.87 11.11
N PHE A 81 -12.13 2.79 10.52
CA PHE A 81 -11.20 1.89 11.20
C PHE A 81 -9.84 2.55 11.47
N CYS A 82 -9.24 3.22 10.47
CA CYS A 82 -7.92 3.82 10.58
C CYS A 82 -7.94 5.17 11.31
N PHE A 83 -9.05 5.91 11.24
CA PHE A 83 -9.20 7.27 11.76
C PHE A 83 -10.55 7.42 12.49
N PRO A 84 -10.75 6.72 13.62
CA PRO A 84 -12.03 6.70 14.33
C PRO A 84 -12.48 8.09 14.84
N GLU A 85 -11.54 9.01 15.05
CA GLU A 85 -11.79 10.36 15.60
C GLU A 85 -12.40 11.33 14.58
N ARG A 86 -12.37 10.99 13.28
CA ARG A 86 -12.89 11.86 12.21
C ARG A 86 -14.41 11.88 12.09
N GLU A 87 -15.15 11.16 12.94
CA GLU A 87 -16.62 11.18 12.94
C GLU A 87 -17.21 12.48 13.55
N THR A 88 -16.41 13.32 14.20
CA THR A 88 -16.92 14.48 14.96
C THR A 88 -17.28 15.71 14.11
N GLU A 89 -17.11 15.68 12.78
CA GLU A 89 -17.29 16.87 11.92
C GLU A 89 -18.48 16.82 10.95
N GLU A 90 -19.28 15.75 10.94
CA GLU A 90 -20.53 15.71 10.16
C GLU A 90 -21.74 15.52 11.11
N GLY A 91 -22.20 16.64 11.66
CA GLY A 91 -23.50 16.80 12.33
C GLY A 91 -24.34 17.85 11.62
#